data_AF-A0A2N6DB85-F1
#
_entry.id   AF-A0A2N6DB85-F1
#
_cell.length_a   1.000
_cell.length_b   1.000
_cell.length_c   1.000
_cell.angle_alpha   90.00
_cell.angle_beta   90.00
_cell.angle_gamma   90.00
#
_symmetry.space_group_name_H-M   'P 1'
#
loop_
_entity.id
_entity.type
_entity.pdbx_description
1 polymer ?
#
loop_
_entity_poly.entity_id
_entity_poly.type
_entity_poly.pdbx_seq_one_letter_code
_entity_poly.pdbx_strand_id
1 'polypeptide(L)'
;MLKKLIILLFLMIAFTSLSYANECAECHKNVKVEHFKASCIDCHAKTEKHFSRAADFEISASGCIKCHSDYESMLGSKMHTREDEKRWASGAFDSYDKKFFDKNCSGCHVSSCSDCHGIHEISKPKTDTCLKCHNDHATGVDFIGYAPRPQAEKYQRGKVIDDKHYLRMLPDLHFENGMSCADCHSMASLAKGESSSKSCVDCHSPDKRVLEHNNHEKLECETCHASWGYSEFGTYYLSFDNSKKRYKQYGSRLEPLSKNVVRSAILHEYQAPVMGVNNVGMISAIRPFITMLTQFKDNKVVKENEIVSKSWGAYSPHTTRRGVRGCESCHDNDKRLMNLSKEDDTLDLMKAGIDMESFWNKDGQTVYNGRLLSDNEIKKIKNKSQKYKQETIEKWQGILERMK
;
A
#
# COMPACT_ATOMS: atom_id res chain seq x y z
N MET A 1 -43.35 -24.93 41.72
CA MET A 1 -43.85 -24.13 40.58
C MET A 1 -42.77 -23.32 39.85
N LEU A 2 -41.73 -22.84 40.53
CA LEU A 2 -40.66 -22.02 39.93
C LEU A 2 -39.86 -22.72 38.79
N LYS A 3 -39.56 -24.03 38.90
CA LYS A 3 -38.84 -24.78 37.86
C LYS A 3 -39.62 -25.00 36.54
N LYS A 4 -40.96 -25.05 36.58
CA LYS A 4 -41.80 -25.19 35.37
C LYS A 4 -41.95 -23.86 34.62
N LEU A 5 -41.89 -22.73 35.32
CA LEU A 5 -41.95 -21.39 34.72
C LEU A 5 -40.68 -21.06 33.93
N ILE A 6 -39.51 -21.48 34.42
CA ILE A 6 -38.21 -21.25 33.75
C ILE A 6 -38.11 -22.04 32.44
N ILE A 7 -38.61 -23.28 32.41
CA ILE A 7 -38.61 -24.12 31.20
C ILE A 7 -39.57 -23.56 30.14
N LEU A 8 -40.74 -23.04 30.53
CA LEU A 8 -41.68 -22.41 29.58
C LEU A 8 -41.14 -21.10 28.99
N LEU A 9 -40.44 -20.29 29.79
CA LEU A 9 -39.81 -19.05 29.30
C LEU A 9 -38.68 -19.36 28.30
N PHE A 10 -37.88 -20.39 28.57
CA PHE A 10 -36.81 -20.84 27.67
C PHE A 10 -37.36 -21.40 26.35
N LEU A 11 -38.48 -22.13 26.41
CA LEU A 11 -39.16 -22.65 25.21
C LEU A 11 -39.81 -21.54 24.37
N MET A 12 -40.37 -20.49 24.98
CA MET A 12 -40.92 -19.36 24.21
C MET A 12 -39.85 -18.51 23.53
N ILE A 13 -38.68 -18.31 24.16
CA ILE A 13 -37.56 -17.57 23.55
C ILE A 13 -36.91 -18.37 22.40
N ALA A 14 -36.91 -19.71 22.50
CA ALA A 14 -36.45 -20.59 21.43
C ALA A 14 -37.43 -20.69 20.25
N PHE A 15 -38.74 -20.53 20.48
CA PHE A 15 -39.75 -20.59 19.42
C PHE A 15 -39.85 -19.30 18.58
N THR A 16 -39.62 -18.12 19.17
CA THR A 16 -39.66 -16.84 18.43
C THR A 16 -38.46 -16.63 17.51
N SER A 17 -37.31 -17.21 17.83
CA SER A 17 -36.10 -17.13 16.98
C SER A 17 -36.21 -18.03 15.74
N LEU A 18 -36.87 -19.20 15.85
CA LEU A 18 -37.11 -20.10 14.71
C LEU A 18 -38.15 -19.58 13.71
N SER A 19 -39.17 -18.84 14.16
CA SER A 19 -40.24 -18.36 13.26
C SER A 19 -39.76 -17.29 12.28
N TYR A 20 -38.88 -16.38 12.71
CA TYR A 20 -38.39 -15.30 11.84
C TYR A 20 -37.40 -15.77 10.77
N ALA A 21 -36.60 -16.80 11.04
CA ALA A 21 -35.65 -17.33 10.06
C ALA A 21 -36.37 -17.90 8.81
N ASN A 22 -37.56 -18.48 8.99
CA ASN A 22 -38.38 -19.00 7.90
C ASN A 22 -39.01 -17.87 7.05
N GLU A 23 -39.37 -16.73 7.64
CA GLU A 23 -39.95 -15.59 6.92
C GLU A 23 -38.94 -14.88 6.00
N CYS A 24 -37.67 -14.78 6.41
CA CYS A 24 -36.63 -14.18 5.57
C CYS A 24 -36.43 -14.98 4.27
N ALA A 25 -36.45 -16.32 4.36
CA ALA A 25 -36.24 -17.22 3.23
C ALA A 25 -37.38 -17.15 2.19
N GLU A 26 -38.58 -16.71 2.56
CA GLU A 26 -39.70 -16.55 1.61
C GLU A 26 -39.41 -15.47 0.56
N CYS A 27 -38.78 -14.36 0.97
CA CYS A 27 -38.37 -13.29 0.06
C CYS A 27 -36.92 -13.48 -0.44
N HIS A 28 -36.03 -14.06 0.36
CA HIS A 28 -34.60 -14.24 0.06
C HIS A 28 -34.24 -15.69 -0.29
N LYS A 29 -35.01 -16.30 -1.19
CA LYS A 29 -34.95 -17.74 -1.53
C LYS A 29 -33.58 -18.30 -1.91
N ASN A 30 -32.68 -17.45 -2.40
CA ASN A 30 -31.35 -17.83 -2.88
C ASN A 30 -30.22 -17.49 -1.90
N VAL A 31 -30.53 -16.92 -0.73
CA VAL A 31 -29.53 -16.62 0.28
C VAL A 31 -29.37 -17.84 1.17
N LYS A 32 -28.18 -18.43 1.14
CA LYS A 32 -27.78 -19.50 2.07
C LYS A 32 -26.69 -18.94 2.96
N VAL A 33 -26.83 -19.16 4.26
CA VAL A 33 -25.84 -18.75 5.25
C VAL A 33 -25.37 -19.99 5.99
N GLU A 34 -24.08 -20.28 5.91
CA GLU A 34 -23.43 -21.27 6.76
C GLU A 34 -22.38 -20.56 7.63
N HIS A 35 -22.85 -19.91 8.69
CA HIS A 35 -21.97 -19.28 9.67
C HIS A 35 -22.41 -19.64 11.09
N PHE A 36 -21.81 -20.68 11.66
CA PHE A 36 -22.10 -21.18 13.02
C PHE A 36 -23.60 -21.42 13.32
N LYS A 37 -24.39 -21.82 12.31
CA LYS A 37 -25.86 -21.97 12.42
C LYS A 37 -26.59 -20.68 12.88
N ALA A 38 -25.97 -19.51 12.70
CA ALA A 38 -26.61 -18.23 12.95
C ALA A 38 -27.82 -18.06 12.02
N SER A 39 -28.92 -17.54 12.56
CA SER A 39 -30.08 -17.12 11.80
C SER A 39 -29.84 -15.74 11.18
N CYS A 40 -30.69 -15.35 10.23
CA CYS A 40 -30.60 -14.05 9.57
C CYS A 40 -30.65 -12.89 10.59
N ILE A 41 -31.52 -13.00 11.59
CA ILE A 41 -31.74 -11.95 12.60
C ILE A 41 -30.63 -11.89 13.66
N ASP A 42 -29.78 -12.91 13.76
CA ASP A 42 -28.62 -12.87 14.66
C ASP A 42 -27.56 -11.86 14.19
N CYS A 43 -27.47 -11.66 12.87
CA CYS A 43 -26.59 -10.68 12.24
C CYS A 43 -27.33 -9.39 11.89
N HIS A 44 -28.54 -9.51 11.33
CA HIS A 44 -29.29 -8.39 10.79
C HIS A 44 -30.32 -7.89 11.82
N ALA A 45 -29.98 -6.81 12.54
CA ALA A 45 -30.89 -6.20 13.51
C ALA A 45 -32.06 -5.50 12.81
N LYS A 46 -33.27 -5.62 13.36
CA LYS A 46 -34.48 -4.99 12.80
C LYS A 46 -34.36 -3.46 12.82
N THR A 47 -34.71 -2.81 11.71
CA THR A 47 -34.84 -1.35 11.57
C THR A 47 -36.30 -0.97 11.31
N GLU A 48 -36.59 0.34 11.23
CA GLU A 48 -37.95 0.81 10.93
C GLU A 48 -38.49 0.33 9.58
N LYS A 49 -37.61 0.16 8.59
CA LYS A 49 -37.98 -0.19 7.21
C LYS A 49 -37.65 -1.63 6.82
N HIS A 50 -36.60 -2.21 7.40
CA HIS A 50 -36.13 -3.55 7.06
C HIS A 50 -35.20 -4.11 8.16
N PHE A 51 -34.02 -4.58 7.79
CA PHE A 51 -32.96 -5.02 8.69
C PHE A 51 -31.63 -4.33 8.33
N SER A 52 -30.74 -4.27 9.32
CA SER A 52 -29.46 -3.56 9.23
C SER A 52 -28.46 -4.30 8.34
N ARG A 53 -27.46 -3.59 7.81
CA ARG A 53 -26.31 -4.20 7.14
C ARG A 53 -25.27 -4.58 8.18
N ALA A 54 -25.34 -5.83 8.64
CA ALA A 54 -24.65 -6.35 9.82
C ALA A 54 -23.15 -6.03 9.92
N ALA A 55 -22.45 -5.98 8.79
CA ALA A 55 -21.01 -5.81 8.69
C ALA A 55 -20.55 -4.35 8.54
N ASP A 56 -21.48 -3.41 8.31
CA ASP A 56 -21.15 -2.02 7.97
C ASP A 56 -20.65 -1.25 9.19
N PHE A 57 -19.55 -0.52 9.02
CA PHE A 57 -18.90 0.21 10.10
C PHE A 57 -19.74 1.42 10.57
N GLU A 58 -20.64 1.95 9.72
CA GLU A 58 -21.58 3.01 10.09
C GLU A 58 -22.47 2.63 11.29
N ILE A 59 -22.78 1.34 11.44
CA ILE A 59 -23.53 0.79 12.58
C ILE A 59 -22.63 -0.02 13.52
N SER A 60 -21.33 0.30 13.51
CA SER A 60 -20.29 -0.38 14.28
C SER A 60 -20.20 -1.88 14.00
N ALA A 61 -20.51 -2.33 12.78
CA ALA A 61 -20.49 -3.74 12.37
C ALA A 61 -21.13 -4.68 13.43
N SER A 62 -22.21 -4.21 14.06
CA SER A 62 -22.76 -4.79 15.30
C SER A 62 -23.16 -6.26 15.17
N GLY A 63 -23.53 -6.71 13.96
CA GLY A 63 -23.84 -8.11 13.69
C GLY A 63 -22.61 -9.03 13.66
N CYS A 64 -21.42 -8.48 13.45
CA CYS A 64 -20.15 -9.22 13.49
C CYS A 64 -19.48 -9.10 14.86
N ILE A 65 -19.33 -7.88 15.38
CA ILE A 65 -18.56 -7.59 16.60
C ILE A 65 -19.17 -8.23 17.84
N LYS A 66 -20.49 -8.46 17.87
CA LYS A 66 -21.17 -9.17 18.97
C LYS A 66 -20.54 -10.54 19.28
N CYS A 67 -20.02 -11.23 18.27
CA CYS A 67 -19.31 -12.50 18.41
C CYS A 67 -17.80 -12.38 18.19
N HIS A 68 -17.36 -11.35 17.47
CA HIS A 68 -15.98 -11.10 17.08
C HIS A 68 -15.40 -9.83 17.74
N SER A 69 -15.61 -9.68 19.04
CA SER A 69 -15.24 -8.48 19.81
C SER A 69 -13.76 -8.15 19.74
N ASP A 70 -12.89 -9.16 19.61
CA ASP A 70 -11.44 -8.98 19.52
C ASP A 70 -10.99 -8.17 18.28
N TYR A 71 -11.89 -8.00 17.29
CA TYR A 71 -11.63 -7.21 16.08
C TYR A 71 -12.34 -5.86 16.07
N GLU A 72 -12.95 -5.43 17.18
CA GLU A 72 -13.65 -4.14 17.25
C GLU A 72 -12.77 -2.94 16.89
N SER A 73 -11.48 -3.00 17.22
CA SER A 73 -10.50 -1.98 16.86
C SER A 73 -10.30 -1.79 15.35
N MET A 74 -10.77 -2.72 14.51
CA MET A 74 -10.80 -2.53 13.05
C MET A 74 -11.65 -1.32 12.64
N LEU A 75 -12.68 -0.97 13.42
CA LEU A 75 -13.50 0.23 13.21
C LEU A 75 -12.66 1.52 13.29
N GLY A 76 -11.56 1.51 14.03
CA GLY A 76 -10.61 2.62 14.13
C GLY A 76 -9.32 2.42 13.32
N SER A 77 -9.24 1.38 12.49
CA SER A 77 -8.01 1.04 11.78
C SER A 77 -7.64 2.09 10.73
N LYS A 78 -6.34 2.17 10.40
CA LYS A 78 -5.84 3.06 9.34
C LYS A 78 -6.50 2.82 7.98
N MET A 79 -6.89 1.57 7.68
CA MET A 79 -7.58 1.23 6.43
C MET A 79 -9.00 1.79 6.35
N HIS A 80 -9.64 2.01 7.50
CA HIS A 80 -10.95 2.66 7.59
C HIS A 80 -10.81 4.18 7.68
N THR A 81 -10.03 4.66 8.65
CA THR A 81 -9.96 6.09 9.00
C THR A 81 -9.15 6.91 7.98
N ARG A 82 -8.14 6.29 7.37
CA ARG A 82 -7.22 6.91 6.40
C ARG A 82 -6.60 8.21 6.89
N GLU A 83 -6.27 8.26 8.17
CA GLU A 83 -5.74 9.45 8.82
C GLU A 83 -4.42 9.91 8.20
N ASP A 84 -3.56 8.98 7.81
CA ASP A 84 -2.25 9.29 7.21
C ASP A 84 -2.43 9.90 5.81
N GLU A 85 -3.31 9.35 4.97
CA GLU A 85 -3.62 9.89 3.64
C GLU A 85 -4.36 11.23 3.72
N LYS A 86 -5.29 11.37 4.66
CA LYS A 86 -5.99 12.64 4.92
C LYS A 86 -5.01 13.74 5.34
N ARG A 87 -4.08 13.42 6.25
CA ARG A 87 -3.04 14.35 6.72
C ARG A 87 -2.11 14.75 5.59
N TRP A 88 -1.66 13.79 4.79
CA TRP A 88 -0.82 14.07 3.63
C TRP A 88 -1.55 14.96 2.61
N ALA A 89 -2.79 14.61 2.25
CA ALA A 89 -3.57 15.36 1.28
C ALA A 89 -3.89 16.78 1.78
N SER A 90 -4.19 16.94 3.07
CA SER A 90 -4.36 18.25 3.70
C SER A 90 -3.10 19.09 3.57
N GLY A 91 -1.94 18.53 3.93
CA GLY A 91 -0.65 19.22 3.82
C GLY A 91 -0.28 19.62 2.39
N ALA A 92 -0.65 18.79 1.39
CA ALA A 92 -0.35 19.06 -0.01
C ALA A 92 -1.35 20.04 -0.66
N PHE A 93 -2.66 19.86 -0.43
CA PHE A 93 -3.68 20.48 -1.26
C PHE A 93 -4.52 21.55 -0.58
N ASP A 94 -4.52 21.71 0.75
CA ASP A 94 -5.47 22.61 1.43
C ASP A 94 -5.32 24.09 1.08
N SER A 95 -4.11 24.53 0.69
CA SER A 95 -3.86 25.88 0.20
C SER A 95 -4.50 26.14 -1.18
N TYR A 96 -4.86 25.08 -1.91
CA TYR A 96 -5.44 25.13 -3.25
C TYR A 96 -6.92 24.69 -3.28
N ASP A 97 -7.28 23.64 -2.55
CA ASP A 97 -8.64 23.12 -2.39
C ASP A 97 -8.75 22.29 -1.08
N LYS A 98 -9.29 22.89 -0.02
CA LYS A 98 -9.53 22.22 1.28
C LYS A 98 -10.42 20.98 1.21
N LYS A 99 -11.17 20.79 0.12
CA LYS A 99 -12.03 19.62 -0.10
C LYS A 99 -11.41 18.64 -1.10
N PHE A 100 -10.12 18.78 -1.41
CA PHE A 100 -9.45 17.96 -2.41
C PHE A 100 -9.57 16.47 -2.08
N PHE A 101 -9.30 16.08 -0.82
CA PHE A 101 -9.40 14.69 -0.40
C PHE A 101 -10.81 14.11 -0.59
N ASP A 102 -11.84 14.80 -0.08
CA ASP A 102 -13.23 14.32 -0.15
C ASP A 102 -13.72 14.15 -1.59
N LYS A 103 -13.35 15.08 -2.47
CA LYS A 103 -13.75 15.10 -3.88
C LYS A 103 -13.01 14.06 -4.74
N ASN A 104 -11.76 13.77 -4.42
CA ASN A 104 -10.86 13.07 -5.35
C ASN A 104 -10.27 11.77 -4.78
N CYS A 105 -10.39 11.50 -3.48
CA CYS A 105 -9.69 10.39 -2.84
C CYS A 105 -10.62 9.44 -2.07
N SER A 106 -11.93 9.60 -2.13
CA SER A 106 -12.91 8.89 -1.26
C SER A 106 -13.24 7.44 -1.67
N GLY A 107 -12.78 6.97 -2.83
CA GLY A 107 -13.29 5.74 -3.47
C GLY A 107 -12.84 4.38 -2.91
N CYS A 108 -11.74 4.30 -2.13
CA CYS A 108 -11.14 3.00 -1.77
C CYS A 108 -10.72 2.95 -0.29
N HIS A 109 -11.67 2.74 0.61
CA HIS A 109 -11.38 2.53 2.03
C HIS A 109 -12.29 1.45 2.61
N VAL A 110 -11.81 0.74 3.63
CA VAL A 110 -12.60 -0.31 4.29
C VAL A 110 -13.74 0.38 5.03
N SER A 111 -14.96 -0.06 4.76
CA SER A 111 -16.21 0.46 5.31
C SER A 111 -17.10 -0.64 5.89
N SER A 112 -16.77 -1.90 5.62
CA SER A 112 -17.53 -3.05 6.08
C SER A 112 -16.63 -4.27 6.25
N CYS A 113 -16.97 -5.18 7.18
CA CYS A 113 -16.24 -6.45 7.31
C CYS A 113 -16.31 -7.26 6.00
N SER A 114 -17.38 -7.07 5.21
CA SER A 114 -17.57 -7.74 3.92
C SER A 114 -16.69 -7.20 2.78
N ASP A 115 -15.91 -6.14 3.01
CA ASP A 115 -14.97 -5.67 1.98
C ASP A 115 -13.83 -6.69 1.78
N CYS A 116 -13.47 -7.40 2.85
CA CYS A 116 -12.49 -8.48 2.82
C CYS A 116 -13.13 -9.87 2.89
N HIS A 117 -14.26 -9.99 3.57
CA HIS A 117 -14.96 -11.27 3.73
C HIS A 117 -16.12 -11.41 2.75
N GLY A 118 -16.41 -12.65 2.31
CA GLY A 118 -17.62 -12.90 1.52
C GLY A 118 -18.90 -12.53 2.30
N ILE A 119 -19.96 -12.17 1.58
CA ILE A 119 -21.28 -11.89 2.15
C ILE A 119 -22.08 -13.19 2.13
N HIS A 120 -22.62 -13.59 3.29
CA HIS A 120 -23.39 -14.83 3.49
C HIS A 120 -22.62 -16.14 3.22
N GLU A 121 -21.52 -16.08 2.48
CA GLU A 121 -20.44 -17.06 2.37
C GLU A 121 -19.16 -16.49 3.02
N ILE A 122 -19.18 -16.34 4.34
CA ILE A 122 -18.08 -15.71 5.09
C ILE A 122 -16.87 -16.66 5.10
N SER A 123 -15.85 -16.32 4.32
CA SER A 123 -14.59 -17.06 4.25
C SER A 123 -13.40 -16.18 4.63
N LYS A 124 -12.24 -16.81 4.84
CA LYS A 124 -10.97 -16.06 4.91
C LYS A 124 -10.71 -15.37 3.57
N PRO A 125 -10.21 -14.11 3.56
CA PRO A 125 -9.85 -13.41 2.33
C PRO A 125 -8.76 -14.17 1.59
N LYS A 126 -8.81 -14.13 0.26
CA LYS A 126 -7.73 -14.60 -0.61
C LYS A 126 -6.84 -13.40 -0.99
N THR A 127 -5.64 -13.66 -1.49
CA THR A 127 -4.71 -12.63 -1.99
C THR A 127 -5.40 -11.64 -2.92
N ASP A 128 -6.20 -12.12 -3.89
CA ASP A 128 -6.91 -11.25 -4.84
C ASP A 128 -7.88 -10.27 -4.17
N THR A 129 -8.42 -10.61 -2.99
CA THR A 129 -9.26 -9.68 -2.22
C THR A 129 -8.45 -8.47 -1.75
N CYS A 130 -7.24 -8.70 -1.25
CA CYS A 130 -6.35 -7.62 -0.79
C CYS A 130 -5.97 -6.70 -1.95
N LEU A 131 -5.69 -7.27 -3.12
CA LEU A 131 -5.18 -6.55 -4.30
C LEU A 131 -6.17 -5.57 -4.93
N LYS A 132 -7.47 -5.66 -4.60
CA LYS A 132 -8.47 -4.64 -4.99
C LYS A 132 -8.13 -3.26 -4.44
N CYS A 133 -7.48 -3.21 -3.27
CA CYS A 133 -7.06 -1.95 -2.64
C CYS A 133 -5.53 -1.83 -2.56
N HIS A 134 -4.83 -2.96 -2.33
CA HIS A 134 -3.38 -3.05 -2.25
C HIS A 134 -2.75 -3.20 -3.63
N ASN A 135 -2.89 -2.14 -4.42
CA ASN A 135 -2.27 -1.98 -5.73
C ASN A 135 -1.53 -0.64 -5.84
N ASP A 136 -0.75 -0.49 -6.90
CA ASP A 136 -0.01 0.74 -7.19
C ASP A 136 0.89 1.21 -6.03
N HIS A 137 0.63 2.39 -5.46
CA HIS A 137 1.36 2.91 -4.30
C HIS A 137 0.89 2.34 -2.97
N ALA A 138 -0.14 1.49 -2.91
CA ALA A 138 -0.54 0.83 -1.66
C ALA A 138 0.28 -0.43 -1.37
N THR A 139 1.15 -0.86 -2.30
CA THR A 139 1.98 -2.09 -2.27
C THR A 139 1.14 -3.37 -2.15
N GLY A 140 1.47 -4.42 -2.91
CA GLY A 140 0.75 -5.70 -2.86
C GLY A 140 0.80 -6.47 -4.17
N VAL A 141 0.55 -5.79 -5.31
CA VAL A 141 0.65 -6.43 -6.64
C VAL A 141 2.07 -6.87 -6.99
N ASP A 142 3.07 -6.25 -6.38
CA ASP A 142 4.47 -6.64 -6.48
C ASP A 142 4.75 -8.03 -5.88
N PHE A 143 4.05 -8.39 -4.78
CA PHE A 143 4.09 -9.73 -4.17
C PHE A 143 3.80 -10.84 -5.19
N ILE A 144 2.81 -10.61 -6.04
CA ILE A 144 2.38 -11.55 -7.08
C ILE A 144 3.08 -11.33 -8.43
N GLY A 145 4.10 -10.48 -8.48
CA GLY A 145 4.95 -10.27 -9.67
C GLY A 145 4.35 -9.35 -10.70
N TYR A 146 3.67 -8.29 -10.26
CA TYR A 146 3.11 -7.29 -11.14
C TYR A 146 3.47 -5.87 -10.68
N ALA A 147 3.84 -5.01 -11.64
CA ALA A 147 4.08 -3.60 -11.37
C ALA A 147 3.09 -2.72 -12.14
N PRO A 148 2.70 -1.56 -11.59
CA PRO A 148 1.85 -0.60 -12.28
C PRO A 148 2.47 -0.21 -13.62
N ARG A 149 1.63 0.14 -14.59
CA ARG A 149 2.08 0.67 -15.89
C ARG A 149 2.02 2.18 -15.89
N PRO A 150 2.87 2.86 -16.70
CA PRO A 150 2.64 4.26 -16.97
C PRO A 150 1.26 4.46 -17.59
N GLN A 151 0.54 5.49 -17.16
CA GLN A 151 -0.89 5.71 -17.45
C GLN A 151 -1.22 6.04 -18.91
N ALA A 152 -0.24 6.04 -19.83
CA ALA A 152 -0.48 6.28 -21.24
C ALA A 152 -1.14 5.08 -21.94
N GLU A 153 -2.12 5.36 -22.80
CA GLU A 153 -2.91 4.38 -23.57
C GLU A 153 -2.05 3.30 -24.25
N LYS A 154 -0.94 3.71 -24.91
CA LYS A 154 -0.02 2.78 -25.57
C LYS A 154 0.52 1.68 -24.66
N TYR A 155 0.56 1.90 -23.33
CA TYR A 155 1.04 0.93 -22.36
C TYR A 155 -0.07 0.05 -21.79
N GLN A 156 -1.35 0.37 -21.97
CA GLN A 156 -2.51 -0.34 -21.38
C GLN A 156 -2.77 -1.68 -22.10
N ARG A 157 -1.95 -2.69 -21.79
CA ARG A 157 -1.99 -4.02 -22.39
C ARG A 157 -1.47 -5.08 -21.42
N GLY A 158 -1.83 -6.35 -21.66
CA GLY A 158 -1.40 -7.49 -20.83
C GLY A 158 -2.43 -7.84 -19.75
N LYS A 159 -1.99 -8.51 -18.68
CA LYS A 159 -2.90 -8.97 -17.60
C LYS A 159 -3.66 -7.79 -17.00
N VAL A 160 -4.96 -8.00 -16.81
CA VAL A 160 -5.86 -7.09 -16.10
C VAL A 160 -6.08 -7.63 -14.70
N ILE A 161 -5.93 -6.76 -13.70
CA ILE A 161 -6.28 -7.01 -12.30
C ILE A 161 -7.09 -5.80 -11.87
N ASP A 162 -8.32 -6.01 -11.40
CA ASP A 162 -9.20 -4.92 -10.95
C ASP A 162 -9.31 -3.78 -11.99
N ASP A 163 -9.63 -4.16 -13.25
CA ASP A 163 -9.75 -3.27 -14.41
C ASP A 163 -8.49 -2.46 -14.80
N LYS A 164 -7.33 -2.76 -14.21
CA LYS A 164 -6.04 -2.13 -14.53
C LYS A 164 -5.06 -3.08 -15.19
N HIS A 165 -4.28 -2.56 -16.14
CA HIS A 165 -3.21 -3.32 -16.79
C HIS A 165 -1.89 -3.23 -16.01
N TYR A 166 -1.22 -4.36 -15.85
CA TYR A 166 0.06 -4.44 -15.13
C TYR A 166 1.22 -4.94 -16.00
N LEU A 167 2.45 -4.55 -15.65
CA LEU A 167 3.68 -5.15 -16.16
C LEU A 167 3.90 -6.46 -15.42
N ARG A 168 4.21 -7.54 -16.15
CA ARG A 168 4.68 -8.78 -15.53
C ARG A 168 6.12 -8.58 -15.08
N MET A 169 6.35 -8.82 -13.81
CA MET A 169 7.63 -8.70 -13.13
C MET A 169 7.99 -10.01 -12.43
N LEU A 170 9.13 -10.03 -11.76
CA LEU A 170 9.56 -11.15 -10.93
C LEU A 170 8.76 -11.14 -9.61
N PRO A 171 7.95 -12.17 -9.27
CA PRO A 171 7.17 -12.20 -8.03
C PRO A 171 8.05 -12.39 -6.79
N ASP A 172 7.46 -12.27 -5.60
CA ASP A 172 8.08 -12.69 -4.35
C ASP A 172 8.26 -14.22 -4.32
N LEU A 173 9.38 -14.69 -3.78
CA LEU A 173 9.63 -16.11 -3.63
C LEU A 173 8.62 -16.79 -2.69
N HIS A 174 8.16 -16.10 -1.64
CA HIS A 174 7.18 -16.65 -0.71
C HIS A 174 5.84 -16.90 -1.41
N PHE A 175 5.42 -15.98 -2.29
CA PHE A 175 4.23 -16.17 -3.11
C PHE A 175 4.37 -17.38 -4.05
N GLU A 176 5.52 -17.52 -4.72
CA GLU A 176 5.79 -18.69 -5.57
C GLU A 176 5.76 -20.01 -4.80
N ASN A 177 6.06 -19.98 -3.50
CA ASN A 177 5.99 -21.15 -2.61
C ASN A 177 4.63 -21.29 -1.90
N GLY A 178 3.61 -20.56 -2.34
CA GLY A 178 2.22 -20.73 -1.91
C GLY A 178 1.80 -19.89 -0.70
N MET A 179 2.65 -18.97 -0.21
CA MET A 179 2.23 -18.02 0.83
C MET A 179 1.29 -16.95 0.26
N SER A 180 0.43 -16.46 1.13
CA SER A 180 -0.55 -15.40 0.92
C SER A 180 -0.25 -14.19 1.80
N CYS A 181 -0.94 -13.07 1.55
CA CYS A 181 -0.82 -11.87 2.39
C CYS A 181 -1.12 -12.17 3.86
N ALA A 182 -2.10 -13.04 4.14
CA ALA A 182 -2.57 -13.35 5.48
C ALA A 182 -1.57 -14.15 6.33
N ASP A 183 -0.56 -14.77 5.71
CA ASP A 183 0.50 -15.50 6.44
C ASP A 183 1.47 -14.56 7.17
N CYS A 184 1.58 -13.32 6.69
CA CYS A 184 2.32 -12.24 7.36
C CYS A 184 1.37 -11.22 8.01
N HIS A 185 0.23 -10.90 7.39
CA HIS A 185 -0.75 -9.92 7.88
C HIS A 185 -2.00 -10.60 8.47
N SER A 186 -1.89 -11.09 9.70
CA SER A 186 -3.05 -11.69 10.40
C SER A 186 -4.13 -10.66 10.74
N MET A 187 -5.39 -11.09 10.89
CA MET A 187 -6.46 -10.21 11.37
C MET A 187 -6.17 -9.65 12.77
N ALA A 188 -5.49 -10.41 13.63
CA ALA A 188 -5.13 -9.95 14.96
C ALA A 188 -4.11 -8.79 14.91
N SER A 189 -3.09 -8.88 14.06
CA SER A 189 -2.14 -7.77 13.87
C SER A 189 -2.80 -6.56 13.22
N LEU A 190 -3.66 -6.77 12.21
CA LEU A 190 -4.39 -5.67 11.56
C LEU A 190 -5.31 -4.93 12.54
N ALA A 191 -6.03 -5.67 13.40
CA ALA A 191 -6.88 -5.09 14.42
C ALA A 191 -6.08 -4.29 15.45
N LYS A 192 -4.86 -4.71 15.79
CA LYS A 192 -3.95 -3.96 16.66
C LYS A 192 -3.29 -2.76 15.97
N GLY A 193 -3.49 -2.57 14.67
CA GLY A 193 -2.81 -1.54 13.88
C GLY A 193 -1.32 -1.83 13.63
N GLU A 194 -0.90 -3.09 13.82
CA GLU A 194 0.46 -3.54 13.52
C GLU A 194 0.65 -3.69 12.00
N SER A 195 1.86 -3.41 11.51
CA SER A 195 2.18 -3.55 10.08
C SER A 195 2.24 -5.01 9.64
N SER A 196 2.63 -5.93 10.51
CA SER A 196 2.72 -7.37 10.24
C SER A 196 2.64 -8.16 11.55
N SER A 197 2.11 -9.37 11.50
CA SER A 197 2.19 -10.35 12.60
C SER A 197 3.51 -11.11 12.67
N LYS A 198 4.32 -11.05 11.59
CA LYS A 198 5.61 -11.71 11.50
C LYS A 198 6.63 -10.81 10.81
N SER A 199 7.83 -10.78 11.36
CA SER A 199 9.04 -10.22 10.76
C SER A 199 9.81 -11.31 10.00
N CYS A 200 10.86 -10.90 9.26
CA CYS A 200 11.72 -11.83 8.56
C CYS A 200 12.38 -12.83 9.52
N VAL A 201 12.82 -12.36 10.68
CA VAL A 201 13.60 -13.16 11.65
C VAL A 201 12.76 -14.14 12.47
N ASP A 202 11.43 -14.01 12.45
CA ASP A 202 10.53 -14.99 13.07
C ASP A 202 10.52 -16.33 12.31
N CYS A 203 10.91 -16.33 11.04
CA CYS A 203 10.98 -17.51 10.18
C CYS A 203 12.40 -17.80 9.67
N HIS A 204 13.24 -16.78 9.52
CA HIS A 204 14.57 -16.90 8.94
C HIS A 204 15.65 -16.61 9.98
N SER A 205 16.59 -17.53 10.16
CA SER A 205 17.81 -17.29 10.95
C SER A 205 18.93 -16.83 10.03
N PRO A 206 19.39 -15.57 10.10
CA PRO A 206 20.47 -15.08 9.24
C PRO A 206 21.75 -15.90 9.43
N ASP A 207 22.23 -16.49 8.34
CA ASP A 207 23.47 -17.27 8.37
C ASP A 207 24.66 -16.33 8.55
N LYS A 208 25.35 -16.42 9.70
CA LYS A 208 26.53 -15.61 10.02
C LYS A 208 27.74 -15.91 9.14
N ARG A 209 27.72 -16.94 8.30
CA ARG A 209 28.75 -17.18 7.29
C ARG A 209 28.59 -16.28 6.08
N VAL A 210 27.38 -15.74 5.87
CA VAL A 210 27.14 -14.70 4.86
C VAL A 210 27.67 -13.39 5.41
N LEU A 211 28.66 -12.84 4.73
CA LEU A 211 29.38 -11.65 5.15
C LEU A 211 28.45 -10.48 5.46
N GLU A 212 27.44 -10.27 4.62
CA GLU A 212 26.51 -9.16 4.73
C GLU A 212 25.73 -9.19 6.05
N HIS A 213 25.36 -10.38 6.55
CA HIS A 213 24.61 -10.53 7.80
C HIS A 213 25.40 -10.11 9.04
N ASN A 214 26.73 -10.09 9.00
CA ASN A 214 27.56 -9.67 10.14
C ASN A 214 27.91 -8.17 10.13
N ASN A 215 27.75 -7.49 9.00
CA ASN A 215 28.22 -6.11 8.81
C ASN A 215 27.09 -5.10 8.54
N HIS A 216 25.85 -5.56 8.36
CA HIS A 216 24.69 -4.74 7.98
C HIS A 216 23.54 -4.81 9.01
N GLU A 217 23.88 -4.84 10.30
CA GLU A 217 22.90 -4.92 11.40
C GLU A 217 21.90 -3.75 11.46
N LYS A 218 22.18 -2.64 10.77
CA LYS A 218 21.30 -1.47 10.68
C LYS A 218 20.45 -1.41 9.41
N LEU A 219 20.45 -2.46 8.59
CA LEU A 219 19.63 -2.54 7.38
C LEU A 219 18.39 -3.39 7.65
N GLU A 220 17.25 -2.92 7.14
CA GLU A 220 16.08 -3.76 6.95
C GLU A 220 16.38 -4.83 5.89
N CYS A 221 15.86 -6.04 6.09
CA CYS A 221 16.18 -7.21 5.25
C CYS A 221 15.81 -6.98 3.78
N GLU A 222 14.69 -6.32 3.51
CA GLU A 222 14.21 -6.00 2.16
C GLU A 222 15.16 -5.08 1.38
N THR A 223 16.00 -4.29 2.06
CA THR A 223 16.95 -3.39 1.39
C THR A 223 17.93 -4.17 0.50
N CYS A 224 18.28 -5.39 0.92
CA CYS A 224 19.07 -6.34 0.14
C CYS A 224 18.22 -7.39 -0.58
N HIS A 225 17.18 -7.92 0.08
CA HIS A 225 16.45 -9.09 -0.40
C HIS A 225 15.28 -8.78 -1.34
N ALA A 226 14.73 -7.57 -1.34
CA ALA A 226 13.76 -7.18 -2.36
C ALA A 226 14.48 -7.12 -3.71
N SER A 227 13.98 -7.80 -4.74
CA SER A 227 14.61 -7.83 -6.06
C SER A 227 14.39 -6.54 -6.86
N TRP A 228 13.22 -5.91 -6.70
CA TRP A 228 12.86 -4.64 -7.31
C TRP A 228 11.78 -3.92 -6.48
N GLY A 229 11.58 -2.64 -6.71
CA GLY A 229 10.47 -1.88 -6.18
C GLY A 229 9.93 -0.92 -7.23
N TYR A 230 8.66 -0.58 -7.10
CA TYR A 230 7.99 0.39 -7.95
C TYR A 230 8.09 1.79 -7.32
N SER A 231 8.51 2.76 -8.12
CA SER A 231 8.51 4.18 -7.75
C SER A 231 7.94 5.01 -8.89
N GLU A 232 7.09 5.97 -8.54
CA GLU A 232 6.57 6.96 -9.48
C GLU A 232 7.08 8.35 -9.09
N PHE A 233 7.73 9.03 -10.03
CA PHE A 233 8.34 10.32 -9.79
C PHE A 233 7.57 11.42 -10.51
N GLY A 234 7.34 12.52 -9.79
CA GLY A 234 6.67 13.70 -10.30
C GLY A 234 5.22 13.41 -10.71
N THR A 235 4.38 13.00 -9.76
CA THR A 235 2.94 12.81 -9.99
C THR A 235 2.28 14.16 -10.25
N TYR A 236 1.57 14.30 -11.36
CA TYR A 236 0.77 15.47 -11.70
C TYR A 236 -0.71 15.25 -11.40
N TYR A 237 -1.30 16.21 -10.70
CA TYR A 237 -2.74 16.37 -10.64
C TYR A 237 -3.12 17.57 -11.52
N LEU A 238 -3.89 17.30 -12.57
CA LEU A 238 -4.41 18.34 -13.45
C LEU A 238 -5.88 18.57 -13.09
N SER A 239 -6.19 19.76 -12.58
CA SER A 239 -7.55 20.17 -12.20
C SER A 239 -8.16 21.07 -13.28
N PHE A 240 -9.37 20.75 -13.70
CA PHE A 240 -10.10 21.46 -14.76
C PHE A 240 -11.39 22.08 -14.22
N ASP A 241 -11.38 23.39 -14.01
CA ASP A 241 -12.58 24.17 -13.70
C ASP A 241 -13.03 24.96 -14.93
N ASN A 242 -14.28 24.75 -15.36
CA ASN A 242 -14.85 25.32 -16.59
C ASN A 242 -13.91 25.27 -17.82
N SER A 243 -13.14 24.18 -17.95
CA SER A 243 -11.97 24.12 -18.86
C SER A 243 -12.05 22.99 -19.89
N LYS A 244 -13.21 22.81 -20.54
CA LYS A 244 -13.46 21.71 -21.50
C LYS A 244 -12.43 21.62 -22.63
N LYS A 245 -11.94 22.75 -23.17
CA LYS A 245 -10.95 22.76 -24.25
C LYS A 245 -9.62 22.19 -23.76
N ARG A 246 -9.19 22.60 -22.55
CA ARG A 246 -7.97 22.11 -21.92
C ARG A 246 -8.08 20.65 -21.50
N TYR A 247 -9.23 20.24 -20.97
CA TYR A 247 -9.50 18.83 -20.67
C TYR A 247 -9.37 17.96 -21.92
N LYS A 248 -9.99 18.37 -23.04
CA LYS A 248 -9.85 17.65 -24.31
C LYS A 248 -8.39 17.56 -24.76
N GLN A 249 -7.63 18.65 -24.61
CA GLN A 249 -6.23 18.73 -25.03
C GLN A 249 -5.29 17.86 -24.18
N TYR A 250 -5.43 17.89 -22.85
CA TYR A 250 -4.43 17.34 -21.93
C TYR A 250 -4.95 16.20 -21.05
N GLY A 251 -6.23 16.19 -20.68
CA GLY A 251 -6.79 15.24 -19.71
C GLY A 251 -7.51 14.04 -20.32
N SER A 252 -8.07 14.17 -21.53
CA SER A 252 -8.99 13.16 -22.10
C SER A 252 -8.38 11.77 -22.34
N ARG A 253 -7.05 11.64 -22.30
CA ARG A 253 -6.31 10.37 -22.47
C ARG A 253 -5.63 9.90 -21.19
N LEU A 254 -5.87 10.58 -20.08
CA LEU A 254 -5.29 10.29 -18.77
C LEU A 254 -6.32 9.60 -17.88
N GLU A 255 -5.81 8.93 -16.85
CA GLU A 255 -6.65 8.26 -15.87
C GLU A 255 -7.43 9.32 -15.06
N PRO A 256 -8.77 9.28 -15.08
CA PRO A 256 -9.58 10.19 -14.29
C PRO A 256 -9.49 9.78 -12.83
N LEU A 257 -9.13 10.72 -11.97
CA LEU A 257 -9.22 10.57 -10.53
C LEU A 257 -10.61 10.95 -10.02
N SER A 258 -11.19 11.99 -10.63
CA SER A 258 -12.55 12.44 -10.39
C SER A 258 -13.11 13.10 -11.64
N LYS A 259 -14.32 13.65 -11.56
CA LYS A 259 -14.98 14.34 -12.68
C LYS A 259 -14.12 15.44 -13.33
N ASN A 260 -13.32 16.15 -12.52
CA ASN A 260 -12.57 17.33 -12.96
C ASN A 260 -11.06 17.22 -12.72
N VAL A 261 -10.58 16.10 -12.20
CA VAL A 261 -9.16 15.90 -11.89
C VAL A 261 -8.69 14.61 -12.57
N VAL A 262 -7.57 14.71 -13.28
CA VAL A 262 -6.86 13.55 -13.84
C VAL A 262 -5.46 13.49 -13.25
N ARG A 263 -4.88 12.29 -13.30
CA ARG A 263 -3.53 12.02 -12.81
C ARG A 263 -2.60 11.64 -13.97
N SER A 264 -1.33 11.98 -13.82
CA SER A 264 -0.22 11.49 -14.66
C SER A 264 1.07 11.48 -13.84
N ALA A 265 2.17 11.01 -14.41
CA ALA A 265 3.49 11.10 -13.81
C ALA A 265 4.59 11.29 -14.87
N ILE A 266 5.75 11.79 -14.46
CA ILE A 266 6.91 11.98 -15.34
C ILE A 266 7.60 10.65 -15.61
N LEU A 267 7.85 9.89 -14.55
CA LEU A 267 8.69 8.70 -14.62
C LEU A 267 8.16 7.60 -13.71
N HIS A 268 8.21 6.38 -14.23
CA HIS A 268 7.97 5.17 -13.48
C HIS A 268 9.24 4.32 -13.51
N GLU A 269 9.71 3.88 -12.35
CA GLU A 269 10.87 3.00 -12.23
C GLU A 269 10.51 1.68 -11.53
N TYR A 270 11.20 0.62 -11.94
CA TYR A 270 10.97 -0.77 -11.49
C TYR A 270 12.30 -1.41 -11.09
N GLN A 271 13.05 -0.73 -10.23
CA GLN A 271 14.45 -1.04 -9.94
C GLN A 271 14.72 -1.15 -8.44
N ALA A 272 15.99 -1.20 -8.06
CA ALA A 272 16.37 -1.19 -6.65
C ALA A 272 15.79 0.05 -5.95
N PRO A 273 15.03 -0.11 -4.84
CA PRO A 273 14.46 1.02 -4.13
C PRO A 273 15.56 1.95 -3.59
N VAL A 274 15.26 3.24 -3.60
CA VAL A 274 16.06 4.27 -2.91
C VAL A 274 16.09 3.98 -1.42
N MET A 275 17.17 4.36 -0.72
CA MET A 275 17.35 4.11 0.71
C MET A 275 17.19 5.38 1.53
N GLY A 276 16.54 5.23 2.68
CA GLY A 276 16.44 6.22 3.74
C GLY A 276 16.50 5.53 5.09
N VAL A 277 16.08 6.22 6.14
CA VAL A 277 15.98 5.68 7.49
C VAL A 277 14.52 5.70 7.91
N ASN A 278 13.99 4.57 8.38
CA ASN A 278 12.60 4.47 8.85
C ASN A 278 12.43 5.05 10.27
N ASN A 279 11.21 5.02 10.79
CA ASN A 279 10.84 5.56 12.10
C ASN A 279 11.48 4.82 13.29
N VAL A 280 11.97 3.59 13.09
CA VAL A 280 12.70 2.82 14.11
C VAL A 280 14.23 2.96 13.99
N GLY A 281 14.71 3.79 13.06
CA GLY A 281 16.13 4.13 12.91
C GLY A 281 16.94 3.18 12.03
N MET A 282 16.28 2.28 11.30
CA MET A 282 16.90 1.32 10.39
C MET A 282 16.97 1.86 8.96
N ILE A 283 18.01 1.50 8.22
CA ILE A 283 18.14 1.80 6.79
C ILE A 283 17.14 0.93 6.02
N SER A 284 16.19 1.58 5.35
CA SER A 284 15.04 0.96 4.70
C SER A 284 14.87 1.47 3.28
N ALA A 285 14.18 0.70 2.45
CA ALA A 285 13.64 1.19 1.20
C ALA A 285 12.67 2.36 1.45
N ILE A 286 12.80 3.41 0.64
CA ILE A 286 11.90 4.56 0.58
C ILE A 286 11.36 4.74 -0.84
N ARG A 287 10.16 5.28 -0.95
CA ARG A 287 9.51 5.62 -2.23
C ARG A 287 9.04 7.07 -2.25
N PRO A 288 9.05 7.72 -3.42
CA PRO A 288 8.65 9.11 -3.56
C PRO A 288 7.13 9.30 -3.50
N PHE A 289 6.73 10.46 -3.00
CA PHE A 289 5.40 11.07 -3.09
C PHE A 289 5.56 12.53 -3.55
N ILE A 290 6.38 12.71 -4.60
CA ILE A 290 6.67 14.00 -5.19
C ILE A 290 5.51 14.38 -6.10
N THR A 291 4.77 15.42 -5.72
CA THR A 291 3.48 15.73 -6.32
C THR A 291 3.43 17.18 -6.78
N MET A 292 2.85 17.38 -7.96
CA MET A 292 2.65 18.67 -8.60
C MET A 292 1.18 18.90 -8.92
N LEU A 293 0.79 20.17 -8.94
CA LEU A 293 -0.54 20.64 -9.25
C LEU A 293 -0.51 21.62 -10.42
N THR A 294 -1.34 21.36 -11.42
CA THR A 294 -1.65 22.31 -12.49
C THR A 294 -3.16 22.56 -12.48
N GLN A 295 -3.56 23.83 -12.44
CA GLN A 295 -4.97 24.22 -12.40
C GLN A 295 -5.33 25.03 -13.65
N PHE A 296 -6.37 24.55 -14.33
CA PHE A 296 -7.00 25.26 -15.44
C PHE A 296 -8.33 25.85 -14.97
N LYS A 297 -8.53 27.15 -15.21
CA LYS A 297 -9.80 27.85 -14.98
C LYS A 297 -10.19 28.63 -16.22
N ASP A 298 -11.43 28.45 -16.69
CA ASP A 298 -11.95 29.12 -17.88
C ASP A 298 -11.03 28.95 -19.11
N ASN A 299 -10.45 27.75 -19.27
CA ASN A 299 -9.46 27.37 -20.28
C ASN A 299 -8.10 28.10 -20.22
N LYS A 300 -7.82 28.85 -19.15
CA LYS A 300 -6.50 29.46 -18.87
C LYS A 300 -5.75 28.63 -17.83
N VAL A 301 -4.43 28.64 -17.92
CA VAL A 301 -3.57 28.08 -16.87
C VAL A 301 -3.51 29.11 -15.75
N VAL A 302 -3.91 28.72 -14.55
CA VAL A 302 -3.86 29.58 -13.35
C VAL A 302 -2.66 29.21 -12.48
N LYS A 303 -2.34 27.91 -12.44
CA LYS A 303 -1.19 27.33 -11.76
C LYS A 303 -0.58 26.27 -12.67
N GLU A 304 0.74 26.24 -12.75
CA GLU A 304 1.47 25.30 -13.60
C GLU A 304 2.60 24.66 -12.80
N ASN A 305 2.57 23.33 -12.71
CA ASN A 305 3.63 22.50 -12.11
C ASN A 305 4.01 22.91 -10.68
N GLU A 306 3.05 23.45 -9.90
CA GLU A 306 3.29 23.84 -8.52
C GLU A 306 3.58 22.60 -7.69
N ILE A 307 4.77 22.53 -7.08
CA ILE A 307 5.14 21.38 -6.26
C ILE A 307 4.41 21.48 -4.92
N VAL A 308 3.49 20.55 -4.70
CA VAL A 308 2.66 20.49 -3.49
C VAL A 308 3.16 19.48 -2.46
N SER A 309 4.04 18.56 -2.87
CA SER A 309 4.70 17.62 -1.97
C SER A 309 6.09 17.26 -2.48
N LYS A 310 7.07 17.30 -1.59
CA LYS A 310 8.45 16.79 -1.77
C LYS A 310 8.74 15.68 -0.73
N SER A 311 7.76 14.82 -0.51
CA SER A 311 7.82 13.79 0.53
C SER A 311 8.15 12.41 -0.03
N TRP A 312 8.63 11.55 0.86
CA TRP A 312 8.95 10.16 0.66
C TRP A 312 8.36 9.34 1.81
N GLY A 313 8.20 8.04 1.61
CA GLY A 313 7.80 7.12 2.67
C GLY A 313 8.67 5.87 2.68
N ALA A 314 9.15 5.48 3.86
CA ALA A 314 9.69 4.15 4.08
C ALA A 314 8.60 3.10 3.88
N TYR A 315 8.93 2.03 3.16
CA TYR A 315 8.03 0.94 2.84
C TYR A 315 8.82 -0.35 2.62
N SER A 316 8.12 -1.48 2.65
CA SER A 316 8.70 -2.79 2.36
C SER A 316 8.22 -3.26 0.97
N PRO A 317 9.08 -3.30 -0.06
CA PRO A 317 8.72 -3.90 -1.34
C PRO A 317 8.57 -5.42 -1.19
N HIS A 318 7.46 -5.97 -1.68
CA HIS A 318 7.13 -7.38 -1.52
C HIS A 318 7.69 -8.18 -2.69
N THR A 319 9.01 -8.15 -2.89
CA THR A 319 9.66 -8.81 -4.04
C THR A 319 10.86 -9.64 -3.60
N THR A 320 10.77 -10.23 -2.41
CA THR A 320 11.84 -10.95 -1.72
C THR A 320 12.36 -12.11 -2.55
N ARG A 321 13.70 -12.19 -2.66
CA ARG A 321 14.42 -13.25 -3.35
C ARG A 321 15.61 -13.75 -2.52
N ARG A 322 16.07 -14.96 -2.86
CA ARG A 322 17.32 -15.53 -2.31
C ARG A 322 18.55 -14.79 -2.82
N GLY A 323 18.56 -14.43 -4.11
CA GLY A 323 19.63 -13.64 -4.70
C GLY A 323 19.53 -12.19 -4.27
N VAL A 324 20.64 -11.62 -3.84
CA VAL A 324 20.77 -10.22 -3.40
C VAL A 324 21.65 -9.43 -4.35
N ARG A 325 21.57 -8.09 -4.25
CA ARG A 325 22.35 -7.17 -5.09
C ARG A 325 23.84 -7.18 -4.71
N GLY A 326 24.69 -6.76 -5.65
CA GLY A 326 26.10 -6.52 -5.38
C GLY A 326 26.33 -5.30 -4.47
N CYS A 327 27.52 -5.21 -3.88
CA CYS A 327 27.88 -4.14 -2.95
C CYS A 327 27.78 -2.75 -3.61
N GLU A 328 28.16 -2.66 -4.88
CA GLU A 328 28.10 -1.44 -5.69
C GLU A 328 26.68 -0.86 -5.79
N SER A 329 25.64 -1.69 -5.67
CA SER A 329 24.26 -1.23 -5.71
C SER A 329 23.89 -0.30 -4.56
N CYS A 330 24.64 -0.34 -3.46
CA CYS A 330 24.46 0.55 -2.30
C CYS A 330 25.65 1.48 -2.11
N HIS A 331 26.87 0.98 -2.27
CA HIS A 331 28.10 1.70 -1.96
C HIS A 331 28.55 2.67 -3.07
N ASP A 332 28.11 2.45 -4.31
CA ASP A 332 28.52 3.22 -5.49
C ASP A 332 27.32 3.82 -6.26
N ASN A 333 26.14 3.90 -5.63
CA ASN A 333 24.91 4.34 -6.27
C ASN A 333 24.34 5.61 -5.62
N ASP A 334 24.73 6.77 -6.14
CA ASP A 334 24.29 8.08 -5.62
C ASP A 334 22.78 8.30 -5.72
N LYS A 335 22.15 7.79 -6.79
CA LYS A 335 20.70 7.82 -6.97
C LYS A 335 19.97 7.11 -5.82
N ARG A 336 20.49 5.95 -5.41
CA ARG A 336 19.92 5.14 -4.33
C ARG A 336 20.20 5.72 -2.93
N LEU A 337 21.19 6.60 -2.82
CA LEU A 337 21.58 7.29 -1.59
C LEU A 337 21.00 8.71 -1.48
N MET A 338 20.15 9.14 -2.42
CA MET A 338 19.60 10.50 -2.48
C MET A 338 20.69 11.59 -2.55
N ASN A 339 21.78 11.30 -3.27
CA ASN A 339 22.97 12.14 -3.37
C ASN A 339 23.39 12.35 -4.83
N LEU A 340 22.45 12.28 -5.77
CA LEU A 340 22.73 12.49 -7.19
C LEU A 340 23.01 13.97 -7.45
N SER A 341 24.13 14.26 -8.13
CA SER A 341 24.45 15.62 -8.59
C SER A 341 23.57 16.01 -9.77
N LYS A 342 23.44 17.30 -10.04
CA LYS A 342 22.73 17.78 -11.23
C LYS A 342 23.44 17.38 -12.52
N GLU A 343 24.76 17.38 -12.51
CA GLU A 343 25.58 17.03 -13.68
C GLU A 343 25.43 15.55 -14.06
N ASP A 344 25.18 14.68 -13.06
CA ASP A 344 24.97 13.24 -13.25
C ASP A 344 23.50 12.88 -13.52
N ASP A 345 22.56 13.80 -13.28
CA ASP A 345 21.14 13.55 -13.54
C ASP A 345 20.78 13.79 -15.01
N THR A 346 20.32 12.73 -15.66
CA THR A 346 19.84 12.79 -17.04
C THR A 346 18.52 13.54 -17.21
N LEU A 347 17.79 13.78 -16.11
CA LEU A 347 16.49 14.45 -16.12
C LEU A 347 16.62 15.91 -15.66
N ASP A 348 16.67 16.84 -16.62
CA ASP A 348 16.70 18.28 -16.33
C ASP A 348 15.29 18.81 -16.00
N LEU A 349 14.95 18.72 -14.71
CA LEU A 349 13.65 19.15 -14.16
C LEU A 349 13.42 20.65 -14.30
N MET A 350 14.46 21.46 -14.12
CA MET A 350 14.39 22.92 -14.26
C MET A 350 14.03 23.32 -15.69
N LYS A 351 14.63 22.66 -16.69
CA LYS A 351 14.26 22.86 -18.11
C LYS A 351 12.87 22.34 -18.44
N ALA A 352 12.37 21.36 -17.69
CA ALA A 352 10.99 20.89 -17.75
C ALA A 352 9.99 21.81 -17.01
N GLY A 353 10.45 22.93 -16.43
CA GLY A 353 9.60 23.89 -15.73
C GLY A 353 9.18 23.41 -14.34
N ILE A 354 10.03 22.65 -13.66
CA ILE A 354 9.82 22.13 -12.30
C ILE A 354 10.90 22.72 -11.41
N ASP A 355 10.50 23.41 -10.34
CA ASP A 355 11.41 24.08 -9.39
C ASP A 355 12.04 23.09 -8.40
N MET A 356 12.91 22.24 -8.97
CA MET A 356 13.62 21.17 -8.29
C MET A 356 14.83 20.76 -9.12
N GLU A 357 15.96 20.53 -8.46
CA GLU A 357 17.19 20.16 -9.17
C GLU A 357 17.18 18.70 -9.64
N SER A 358 16.85 17.77 -8.75
CA SER A 358 16.77 16.34 -9.05
C SER A 358 15.76 15.67 -8.13
N PHE A 359 15.08 14.62 -8.62
CA PHE A 359 14.29 13.75 -7.76
C PHE A 359 15.15 12.93 -6.79
N TRP A 360 16.41 12.66 -7.14
CA TRP A 360 17.31 11.82 -6.35
C TRP A 360 18.38 12.62 -5.60
N ASN A 361 18.06 13.88 -5.32
CA ASN A 361 18.82 14.73 -4.41
C ASN A 361 17.97 15.03 -3.18
N LYS A 362 18.52 14.86 -1.98
CA LYS A 362 17.80 15.03 -0.70
C LYS A 362 17.33 16.45 -0.37
N ASP A 363 17.86 17.48 -1.04
CA ASP A 363 17.65 18.87 -0.63
C ASP A 363 16.18 19.30 -0.73
N GLY A 364 15.65 19.83 0.37
CA GLY A 364 14.25 20.24 0.49
C GLY A 364 13.24 19.08 0.48
N GLN A 365 13.70 17.83 0.51
CA GLN A 365 12.85 16.64 0.54
C GLN A 365 12.77 16.05 1.96
N THR A 366 11.68 15.33 2.26
CA THR A 366 11.43 14.75 3.59
C THR A 366 10.93 13.32 3.50
N VAL A 367 11.05 12.54 4.57
CA VAL A 367 10.43 11.21 4.70
C VAL A 367 9.39 11.29 5.83
N TYR A 368 8.11 11.06 5.55
CA TYR A 368 7.05 11.32 6.55
C TYR A 368 7.04 10.34 7.73
N ASN A 369 7.60 9.14 7.53
CA ASN A 369 7.73 8.08 8.55
C ASN A 369 9.20 7.71 8.78
N GLY A 370 10.09 8.71 8.76
CA GLY A 370 11.52 8.47 8.87
C GLY A 370 12.35 9.72 8.59
N ARG A 371 13.50 9.53 7.96
CA ARG A 371 14.35 10.61 7.44
C ARG A 371 15.22 10.15 6.29
N LEU A 372 15.82 11.11 5.58
CA LEU A 372 16.87 10.85 4.61
C LEU A 372 18.19 10.53 5.33
N LEU A 373 19.11 9.86 4.62
CA LEU A 373 20.46 9.62 5.09
C LEU A 373 21.22 10.96 5.23
N SER A 374 21.98 11.11 6.30
CA SER A 374 22.86 12.27 6.50
C SER A 374 24.12 12.18 5.62
N ASP A 375 24.79 13.30 5.37
CA ASP A 375 26.08 13.30 4.63
C ASP A 375 27.13 12.41 5.26
N ASN A 376 27.18 12.37 6.59
CA ASN A 376 28.10 11.51 7.31
C ASN A 376 27.77 10.02 7.14
N GLU A 377 26.49 9.65 7.08
CA GLU A 377 26.07 8.28 6.79
C GLU A 377 26.39 7.90 5.35
N ILE A 378 26.08 8.77 4.38
CA ILE A 378 26.40 8.57 2.96
C ILE A 378 27.91 8.41 2.79
N LYS A 379 28.72 9.29 3.39
CA LYS A 379 30.19 9.18 3.35
C LYS A 379 30.70 7.88 3.96
N LYS A 380 30.11 7.40 5.05
CA LYS A 380 30.45 6.11 5.66
C LYS A 380 30.08 4.94 4.76
N ILE A 381 28.89 4.97 4.15
CA ILE A 381 28.45 3.96 3.18
C ILE A 381 29.43 3.93 2.00
N LYS A 382 29.74 5.08 1.38
CA LYS A 382 30.65 5.15 0.23
C LYS A 382 32.12 4.87 0.56
N ASN A 383 32.49 4.74 1.84
CA ASN A 383 33.88 4.55 2.24
C ASN A 383 34.36 3.13 1.91
N LYS A 384 35.19 3.01 0.87
CA LYS A 384 35.86 1.76 0.45
C LYS A 384 37.07 1.45 1.34
N SER A 385 36.81 1.16 2.60
CA SER A 385 37.82 0.76 3.59
C SER A 385 38.61 -0.48 3.12
N GLN A 386 39.77 -0.75 3.74
CA GLN A 386 40.51 -1.98 3.45
C GLN A 386 39.69 -3.24 3.75
N LYS A 387 38.91 -3.21 4.84
CA LYS A 387 37.94 -4.26 5.18
C LYS A 387 36.96 -4.50 4.04
N TYR A 388 36.32 -3.44 3.50
CA TYR A 388 35.41 -3.55 2.36
C TYR A 388 36.07 -4.22 1.13
N LYS A 389 37.31 -3.85 0.81
CA LYS A 389 38.03 -4.41 -0.34
C LYS A 389 38.32 -5.90 -0.14
N GLN A 390 38.81 -6.27 1.04
CA GLN A 390 39.07 -7.67 1.40
C GLN A 390 37.78 -8.50 1.31
N GLU A 391 36.72 -8.01 1.94
CA GLU A 391 35.40 -8.62 1.97
C GLU A 391 34.80 -8.81 0.56
N THR A 392 35.01 -7.84 -0.33
CA THR A 392 34.59 -7.94 -1.73
C THR A 392 35.36 -9.06 -2.45
N ILE A 393 36.67 -9.19 -2.22
CA ILE A 393 37.49 -10.25 -2.81
C ILE A 393 37.06 -11.63 -2.29
N GLU A 394 36.87 -11.77 -0.97
CA GLU A 394 36.41 -13.01 -0.33
C GLU A 394 35.07 -13.47 -0.92
N LYS A 395 34.14 -12.53 -1.14
CA LYS A 395 32.85 -12.81 -1.79
C LYS A 395 33.02 -13.36 -3.21
N TRP A 396 33.87 -12.73 -4.02
CA TRP A 396 34.15 -13.20 -5.39
C TRP A 396 34.82 -14.57 -5.41
N GLN A 397 35.80 -14.82 -4.54
CA GLN A 397 36.45 -16.11 -4.40
C GLN A 397 35.43 -17.21 -4.03
N GLY A 398 34.57 -16.97 -3.05
CA GLY A 398 33.53 -17.92 -2.66
C GLY A 398 32.49 -18.18 -3.74
N ILE A 399 32.18 -17.21 -4.61
CA ILE A 399 31.33 -17.43 -5.79
C ILE A 399 32.05 -18.34 -6.79
N LEU A 400 33.31 -18.06 -7.10
CA LEU A 400 34.10 -18.86 -8.05
C LEU A 400 34.29 -20.30 -7.58
N GLU A 401 34.45 -20.52 -6.28
CA GLU A 401 34.53 -21.87 -5.70
C GLU A 401 33.24 -22.66 -5.85
N ARG A 402 32.07 -22.03 -5.66
CA ARG A 402 30.75 -22.68 -5.85
C ARG A 402 30.40 -22.95 -7.32
N MET A 403 31.09 -22.31 -8.25
CA MET A 403 30.89 -22.52 -9.69
C MET A 403 31.74 -23.66 -10.26
N LYS A 404 32.74 -24.14 -9.50
CA LYS A 404 33.50 -25.35 -9.80
C LYS A 404 32.75 -26.57 -9.28
#